data_AF-A0A355L3C0-F1
#
_entry.id   AF-A0A355L3C0-F1
#
_cell.length_a   1.000
_cell.length_b   1.000
_cell.length_c   1.000
_cell.angle_alpha   90.00
_cell.angle_beta   90.00
_cell.angle_gamma   90.00
#
_symmetry.space_group_name_H-M   'P 1'
#
loop_
_entity.id
_entity.type
_entity.pdbx_description
1 polymer ?
#
loop_
_entity_poly.entity_id
_entity_poly.type
_entity_poly.pdbx_seq_one_letter_code
_entity_poly.pdbx_strand_id
1 'polypeptide(L)'
;MANNFDKNWTTVNNNYPLNDKEVERYISVKPSANQLALVDKPFYTFMHFGMNTATDREWGAGVEKATDFTIKSINAKQWVETAKSAGATGVILTCKHHDGFCLWPSEYTSFCV
;
A
#
# COMPACT_ATOMS: atom_id res chain seq x y z
N MET A 1 19.40 -29.44 36.58
CA MET A 1 19.39 -28.59 35.36
C MET A 1 20.42 -27.49 35.57
N ALA A 2 21.37 -27.31 34.66
CA ALA A 2 22.35 -26.24 34.80
C ALA A 2 21.65 -24.88 34.62
N ASN A 3 21.75 -24.01 35.61
CA ASN A 3 21.21 -22.65 35.54
C ASN A 3 22.04 -21.85 34.53
N ASN A 4 21.48 -21.63 33.34
CA ASN A 4 22.15 -20.96 32.24
C ASN A 4 21.99 -19.43 32.35
N PHE A 5 22.33 -18.87 33.51
CA PHE A 5 22.20 -17.43 33.77
C PHE A 5 23.09 -16.57 32.86
N ASP A 6 24.11 -17.15 32.24
CA ASP A 6 25.02 -16.45 31.32
C ASP A 6 24.40 -16.16 29.94
N LYS A 7 23.34 -16.89 29.54
CA LYS A 7 22.65 -16.72 28.25
C LYS A 7 21.17 -16.50 28.46
N ASN A 8 20.81 -15.28 28.84
CA ASN A 8 19.41 -14.87 28.95
C ASN A 8 19.18 -13.56 28.15
N TRP A 9 17.93 -13.10 28.10
CA TRP A 9 17.54 -11.89 27.37
C TRP A 9 18.19 -10.59 27.89
N THR A 10 18.84 -10.62 29.06
CA THR A 10 19.63 -9.52 29.63
C THR A 10 21.12 -9.59 29.29
N THR A 11 21.60 -10.66 28.64
CA THR A 11 23.03 -10.83 28.28
C THR A 11 23.27 -10.99 26.78
N VAL A 12 22.27 -11.47 26.03
CA VAL A 12 22.36 -11.68 24.58
C VAL A 12 21.09 -11.26 23.83
N ASN A 13 21.24 -10.77 22.61
CA ASN A 13 20.17 -10.51 21.64
C ASN A 13 20.40 -11.36 20.39
N ASN A 14 19.50 -12.30 20.10
CA ASN A 14 19.59 -13.23 18.96
C ASN A 14 20.96 -13.93 18.83
N ASN A 15 21.49 -14.44 19.94
CA ASN A 15 22.81 -15.08 20.09
C ASN A 15 24.05 -14.15 20.01
N TYR A 16 23.88 -12.84 19.91
CA TYR A 16 24.96 -11.87 20.02
C TYR A 16 25.01 -11.25 21.42
N PRO A 17 26.19 -11.00 22.02
CA PRO A 17 26.30 -10.20 23.24
C PRO A 17 25.61 -8.83 23.08
N LEU A 18 25.01 -8.29 24.14
CA LEU A 18 24.27 -7.02 24.03
C LEU A 18 25.11 -5.83 23.52
N ASN A 19 26.41 -5.81 23.81
CA ASN A 19 27.34 -4.76 23.36
C ASN A 19 28.06 -5.13 22.06
N ASP A 20 27.55 -6.11 21.30
CA ASP A 20 28.11 -6.52 20.02
C ASP A 20 27.75 -5.52 18.91
N LYS A 21 28.67 -5.32 17.95
CA LYS A 21 28.46 -4.43 16.80
C LYS A 21 27.23 -4.81 15.98
N GLU A 22 26.87 -6.10 15.93
CA GLU A 22 25.65 -6.54 15.26
C GLU A 22 24.39 -6.05 15.98
N VAL A 23 24.39 -6.00 17.32
CA VAL A 23 23.29 -5.44 18.09
C VAL A 23 23.17 -3.93 17.82
N GLU A 24 24.29 -3.21 17.84
CA GLU A 24 24.33 -1.78 17.49
C GLU A 24 23.78 -1.52 16.08
N ARG A 25 24.19 -2.34 15.10
CA ARG A 25 23.71 -2.26 13.71
C ARG A 25 22.19 -2.40 13.64
N TYR A 26 21.60 -3.38 14.32
CA TYR A 26 20.15 -3.60 14.29
C TYR A 26 19.35 -2.45 14.93
N ILE A 27 19.78 -1.92 16.08
CA ILE A 27 19.06 -0.83 16.76
C ILE A 27 19.33 0.55 16.15
N SER A 28 20.35 0.67 15.29
CA SER A 28 20.66 1.92 14.57
C SER A 28 19.70 2.22 13.41
N VAL A 29 18.94 1.23 12.94
CA VAL A 29 17.99 1.39 11.83
C VAL A 29 16.84 2.29 12.27
N LYS A 30 16.70 3.44 11.60
CA LYS A 30 15.67 4.45 11.88
C LYS A 30 14.79 4.67 10.66
N PRO A 31 13.51 5.00 10.85
CA PRO A 31 12.67 5.42 9.74
C PRO A 31 13.19 6.72 9.14
N SER A 32 13.09 6.84 7.82
CA SER A 32 13.23 8.11 7.10
C SER A 32 12.10 9.07 7.49
N ALA A 33 12.28 10.36 7.16
CA ALA A 33 11.24 11.37 7.37
C ALA A 33 9.90 11.02 6.72
N ASN A 34 9.91 10.39 5.54
CA ASN A 34 8.69 9.97 4.84
C ASN A 34 7.97 8.81 5.55
N GLN A 35 8.73 7.86 6.11
CA GLN A 35 8.16 6.78 6.91
C GLN A 35 7.53 7.31 8.20
N LEU A 36 8.17 8.29 8.85
CA LEU A 36 7.60 8.99 10.00
C LEU A 36 6.29 9.72 9.64
N ALA A 37 6.27 10.44 8.51
CA ALA A 37 5.07 11.14 8.05
C ALA A 37 3.90 10.20 7.70
N LEU A 38 4.20 8.99 7.20
CA LEU A 38 3.18 7.97 6.91
C LEU A 38 2.57 7.40 8.19
N VAL A 39 3.39 7.04 9.18
CA VAL A 39 2.89 6.43 10.43
C VAL A 39 2.14 7.42 11.33
N ASP A 40 2.42 8.72 11.21
CA ASP A 40 1.73 9.79 11.93
C ASP A 40 0.25 9.94 11.54
N LYS A 41 -0.13 9.40 10.36
CA LYS A 41 -1.48 9.50 9.82
C LYS A 41 -2.03 8.12 9.44
N PRO A 42 -2.29 7.22 10.40
CA PRO A 42 -2.37 5.78 10.14
C PRO A 42 -3.57 5.32 9.29
N PHE A 43 -4.58 6.17 9.07
CA PHE A 43 -5.80 5.79 8.36
C PHE A 43 -5.90 6.41 6.96
N TYR A 44 -6.03 5.53 5.96
CA TYR A 44 -6.16 5.82 4.53
C TYR A 44 -7.16 4.86 3.89
N THR A 45 -7.71 5.22 2.74
CA THR A 45 -8.59 4.33 1.95
C THR A 45 -7.93 3.88 0.66
N PHE A 46 -8.08 2.60 0.31
CA PHE A 46 -7.71 2.07 -1.00
C PHE A 46 -8.98 1.94 -1.86
N MET A 47 -9.07 2.71 -2.94
CA MET A 47 -10.20 2.69 -3.88
C MET A 47 -9.84 1.85 -5.10
N HIS A 48 -10.48 0.68 -5.21
CA HIS A 48 -10.44 -0.14 -6.42
C HIS A 48 -11.56 0.30 -7.35
N PHE A 49 -11.19 0.81 -8.52
CA PHE A 49 -12.11 1.25 -9.56
C PHE A 49 -11.45 1.07 -10.93
N GLY A 50 -12.19 0.61 -11.93
CA GLY A 50 -11.70 0.50 -13.30
C GLY A 50 -12.47 -0.49 -14.17
N MET A 51 -11.78 -1.09 -15.16
CA MET A 51 -12.39 -2.05 -16.10
C MET A 51 -13.08 -3.20 -15.37
N ASN A 52 -12.45 -3.70 -14.31
CA ASN A 52 -13.00 -4.70 -13.41
C ASN A 52 -14.34 -4.31 -12.78
N THR A 53 -14.54 -3.03 -12.44
CA THR A 53 -15.85 -2.51 -11.98
C THR A 53 -16.89 -2.51 -13.09
N ALA A 54 -16.49 -2.15 -14.32
CA ALA A 54 -17.38 -2.12 -15.48
C ALA A 54 -17.78 -3.52 -15.99
N THR A 55 -16.97 -4.53 -15.68
CA THR A 55 -17.12 -5.92 -16.16
C THR A 55 -17.50 -6.93 -15.07
N ASP A 56 -17.74 -6.45 -13.84
CA ASP A 56 -18.11 -7.27 -12.68
C ASP A 56 -17.10 -8.38 -12.37
N ARG A 57 -15.82 -7.99 -12.27
CA ARG A 57 -14.70 -8.91 -12.01
C ARG A 57 -13.81 -8.37 -10.91
N GLU A 58 -13.25 -9.28 -10.12
CA GLU A 58 -12.11 -8.94 -9.24
C GLU A 58 -10.82 -8.83 -10.05
N TRP A 59 -10.63 -9.79 -10.98
CA TRP A 59 -9.46 -9.85 -11.85
C TRP A 59 -9.84 -9.88 -13.33
N GLY A 60 -9.24 -8.97 -14.11
CA GLY A 60 -9.38 -8.90 -15.55
C GLY A 60 -8.44 -9.87 -16.24
N ALA A 61 -8.83 -10.33 -17.42
CA ALA A 61 -8.08 -11.32 -18.18
C ALA A 61 -7.05 -10.69 -19.13
N GLY A 62 -7.02 -9.36 -19.25
CA GLY A 62 -6.14 -8.62 -20.16
C GLY A 62 -6.58 -8.70 -21.62
N VAL A 63 -7.83 -9.10 -21.88
CA VAL A 63 -8.45 -9.21 -23.22
C VAL A 63 -9.63 -8.26 -23.39
N GLU A 64 -9.98 -7.53 -22.32
CA GLU A 64 -10.97 -6.47 -22.32
C GLU A 64 -10.56 -5.37 -23.33
N LYS A 65 -11.55 -4.76 -23.96
CA LYS A 65 -11.38 -3.64 -24.89
C LYS A 65 -11.70 -2.35 -24.18
N ALA A 66 -11.10 -1.23 -24.59
CA ALA A 66 -11.41 0.08 -24.00
C ALA A 66 -12.92 0.41 -24.05
N THR A 67 -13.62 -0.10 -25.07
CA THR A 67 -15.08 0.01 -25.21
C THR A 67 -15.88 -0.71 -24.12
N ASP A 68 -15.29 -1.71 -23.47
CA ASP A 68 -15.93 -2.47 -22.38
C ASP A 68 -15.99 -1.65 -21.08
N PHE A 69 -15.21 -0.56 -20.98
CA PHE A 69 -15.35 0.41 -19.90
C PHE A 69 -16.59 1.28 -20.13
N THR A 70 -17.73 0.84 -19.60
CA THR A 70 -19.06 1.44 -19.81
C THR A 70 -19.38 2.60 -18.86
N ILE A 71 -18.62 2.78 -17.78
CA ILE A 71 -18.86 3.83 -16.78
C ILE A 71 -18.36 5.18 -17.31
N LYS A 72 -19.27 6.03 -17.80
CA LYS A 72 -18.92 7.30 -18.48
C LYS A 72 -18.84 8.53 -17.57
N SER A 73 -19.34 8.44 -16.34
CA SER A 73 -19.29 9.56 -15.40
C SER A 73 -19.22 9.04 -13.96
N ILE A 74 -18.50 9.79 -13.12
CA ILE A 74 -18.37 9.53 -11.69
C ILE A 74 -18.46 10.85 -10.92
N ASN A 75 -18.81 10.77 -9.63
CA ASN A 75 -18.68 11.89 -8.71
C ASN A 75 -17.53 11.63 -7.73
N ALA A 76 -16.28 11.80 -8.20
CA ALA A 76 -15.09 11.59 -7.38
C ALA A 76 -15.06 12.47 -6.12
N LYS A 77 -15.69 13.66 -6.17
CA LYS A 77 -15.82 14.53 -4.99
C LYS A 77 -16.59 13.84 -3.86
N GLN A 78 -17.69 13.14 -4.18
CA GLN A 78 -18.45 12.38 -3.19
C GLN A 78 -17.62 11.26 -2.55
N TRP A 79 -16.74 10.60 -3.30
CA TRP A 79 -15.84 9.57 -2.76
C TRP A 79 -14.85 10.16 -1.76
N VAL A 80 -14.22 11.28 -2.12
CA VAL A 80 -13.24 11.97 -1.26
C VAL A 80 -13.92 12.55 -0.02
N GLU A 81 -15.12 13.14 -0.15
CA GLU A 81 -15.91 13.65 0.99
C GLU A 81 -16.27 12.52 1.96
N THR A 82 -16.64 11.35 1.44
CA THR A 82 -16.98 10.17 2.25
C THR A 82 -15.75 9.61 2.96
N ALA A 83 -14.61 9.48 2.27
CA ALA A 83 -13.36 9.03 2.89
C ALA A 83 -12.91 10.00 3.99
N LYS A 84 -13.01 11.30 3.74
CA LYS A 84 -12.66 12.34 4.71
C LYS A 84 -13.59 12.32 5.93
N SER A 85 -14.90 12.15 5.75
CA SER A 85 -15.86 12.07 6.87
C SER A 85 -15.66 10.83 7.72
N ALA A 86 -15.14 9.73 7.15
CA ALA A 86 -14.72 8.54 7.87
C ALA A 86 -13.39 8.73 8.64
N GLY A 87 -12.70 9.87 8.49
CA GLY A 87 -11.43 10.18 9.16
C GLY A 87 -10.18 9.81 8.36
N ALA A 88 -10.31 9.39 7.10
CA ALA A 88 -9.16 9.05 6.28
C ALA A 88 -8.33 10.30 5.95
N THR A 89 -7.01 10.15 5.96
CA THR A 89 -6.06 11.24 5.70
C THR A 89 -5.54 11.26 4.26
N GLY A 90 -5.91 10.25 3.47
CA GLY A 90 -5.57 10.14 2.05
C GLY A 90 -6.26 8.96 1.36
N VAL A 91 -6.12 8.93 0.04
CA VAL A 91 -6.70 7.93 -0.85
C VAL A 91 -5.58 7.35 -1.73
N ILE A 92 -5.54 6.02 -1.85
CA ILE A 92 -4.75 5.31 -2.85
C ILE A 92 -5.73 4.78 -3.91
N LEU A 93 -5.55 5.19 -5.15
CA LEU A 93 -6.39 4.78 -6.28
C LEU A 93 -5.64 3.78 -7.15
N THR A 94 -6.31 2.73 -7.61
CA THR A 94 -5.81 1.86 -8.68
C THR A 94 -5.86 2.58 -10.02
N CYS A 95 -4.94 3.52 -10.28
CA CYS A 95 -4.88 4.24 -11.56
C CYS A 95 -4.76 3.29 -12.75
N LYS A 96 -4.11 2.14 -12.55
CA LYS A 96 -4.09 0.97 -13.43
C LYS A 96 -4.09 -0.28 -12.56
N HIS A 97 -4.92 -1.27 -12.85
CA HIS A 97 -4.87 -2.57 -12.17
C HIS A 97 -4.05 -3.59 -12.99
N HIS A 98 -4.18 -4.88 -12.69
CA HIS A 98 -3.44 -5.92 -13.42
C HIS A 98 -4.01 -6.17 -14.84
N ASP A 99 -5.28 -5.82 -15.08
CA ASP A 99 -5.93 -5.85 -16.40
C ASP A 99 -5.21 -4.96 -17.43
N GLY A 100 -4.56 -3.89 -16.96
CA GLY A 100 -3.79 -2.95 -17.76
C GLY A 100 -4.56 -1.69 -18.18
N PHE A 101 -5.84 -1.55 -17.81
CA PHE A 101 -6.63 -0.40 -18.21
C PHE A 101 -6.26 0.85 -17.40
N CYS A 102 -5.87 1.93 -18.08
CA CYS A 102 -5.46 3.17 -17.43
C CYS A 102 -6.64 4.13 -17.24
N LEU A 103 -6.82 4.63 -16.00
CA LEU A 103 -7.85 5.64 -15.66
C LEU A 103 -7.49 7.08 -16.05
N TRP A 104 -6.44 7.27 -16.84
CA TRP A 104 -6.00 8.55 -17.37
C TRP A 104 -5.71 8.41 -18.87
N PRO A 105 -5.85 9.48 -19.68
CA PRO A 105 -5.55 9.45 -21.12
C PRO A 105 -4.04 9.32 -21.32
N SER A 106 -3.55 8.08 -21.29
CA SER A 106 -2.13 7.78 -21.37
C SER A 106 -1.61 7.98 -22.78
N GLU A 107 -0.46 8.64 -22.93
CA GLU A 107 0.22 8.78 -24.24
C GLU A 107 0.87 7.47 -24.73
N TYR A 108 0.94 6.44 -23.86
CA TYR A 108 1.72 5.23 -24.10
C TYR A 108 0.88 3.98 -24.41
N THR A 109 -0.45 4.07 -24.36
CA THR A 109 -1.34 2.94 -24.67
C THR A 109 -2.71 3.45 -25.11
N SER A 110 -3.34 2.74 -26.04
CA SER A 110 -4.74 2.98 -26.40
C SER A 110 -5.73 2.32 -25.44
N PHE A 111 -5.23 1.52 -24.48
CA PHE A 111 -6.05 0.86 -23.46
C PHE A 111 -6.20 1.74 -22.22
N CYS A 112 -6.86 2.87 -22.39
CA CYS A 112 -7.15 3.87 -21.38
C CYS A 112 -8.53 4.49 -21.57
N VAL A 113 -8.92 5.40 -20.66
CA VAL A 113 -10.08 6.30 -20.84
C VAL A 113 -9.90 7.28 -21.99
#